data_AF-A0A7C5CCD5-F1
#
_entry.id   AF-A0A7C5CCD5-F1
#
_cell.length_a   1.000
_cell.length_b   1.000
_cell.length_c   1.000
_cell.angle_alpha   90.00
_cell.angle_beta   90.00
_cell.angle_gamma   90.00
#
_symmetry.space_group_name_H-M   'P 1'
#
loop_
_entity.id
_entity.type
_entity.pdbx_description
1 polymer ?
#
loop_
_entity_poly.entity_id
_entity_poly.type
_entity_poly.pdbx_seq_one_letter_code
_entity_poly.pdbx_strand_id
1 'polypeptide(L)'
;VFTAREQAKAERRRDVAGTYAKRWAAKEACSKALGTGLRMGIAWKDMSVKNLETGQPVMEVTGWAAARLAEMTPEGHEAVIHVSLTDDHPWAQAFVVIEARPLA
;
A
#
# COMPACT_ATOMS: atom_id res chain seq x y z
N VAL A 1 10.65 -6.87 1.97
CA VAL A 1 9.24 -6.50 2.20
C VAL A 1 9.10 -5.04 2.62
N PHE A 2 9.53 -4.65 3.82
CA PHE A 2 9.30 -3.29 4.36
C PHE A 2 10.41 -2.30 3.97
N THR A 3 10.05 -1.03 3.77
CA THR A 3 11.02 0.06 3.60
C THR A 3 11.69 0.40 4.95
N ALA A 4 12.82 1.10 4.92
CA ALA A 4 13.48 1.56 6.16
C ALA A 4 12.56 2.45 7.01
N ARG A 5 11.71 3.26 6.37
CA ARG A 5 10.71 4.10 7.06
C ARG A 5 9.64 3.27 7.75
N GLU A 6 9.15 2.20 7.11
CA GLU A 6 8.18 1.27 7.71
C GLU A 6 8.78 0.52 8.89
N GLN A 7 10.04 0.07 8.76
CA GLN A 7 10.76 -0.61 9.85
C GLN A 7 10.97 0.32 11.05
N ALA A 8 11.50 1.51 10.81
CA ALA A 8 11.72 2.50 11.87
C ALA A 8 10.42 2.96 12.55
N LYS A 9 9.26 2.88 11.87
CA LYS A 9 7.95 3.14 12.47
C LYS A 9 7.49 1.98 13.34
N ALA A 10 7.64 0.75 12.87
CA ALA A 10 7.26 -0.44 13.60
C ALA A 10 8.07 -0.62 14.89
N GLU A 11 9.38 -0.44 14.80
CA GLU A 11 10.31 -0.61 15.93
C GLU A 11 10.11 0.42 17.05
N ARG A 12 9.47 1.55 16.77
CA ARG A 12 9.13 2.59 17.77
C ARG A 12 7.79 2.36 18.47
N ARG A 13 6.99 1.37 18.06
CA ARG A 13 5.66 1.09 18.62
C ARG A 13 5.75 -0.05 19.62
N ARG A 14 4.86 -0.02 20.63
CA ARG A 14 4.72 -1.13 21.61
C ARG A 14 4.36 -2.44 20.91
N ASP A 15 3.42 -2.39 19.98
CA ASP A 15 3.02 -3.54 19.17
C ASP A 15 3.75 -3.52 17.81
N VAL A 16 4.99 -4.00 17.82
CA VAL A 16 5.85 -4.09 16.64
C VAL A 16 5.24 -5.05 15.61
N ALA A 17 4.81 -6.23 16.04
CA ALA A 17 4.30 -7.28 15.18
C ALA A 17 2.99 -6.87 14.48
N GLY A 18 2.01 -6.33 15.22
CA GLY A 18 0.77 -5.83 14.63
C GLY A 18 1.00 -4.60 13.75
N THR A 19 2.01 -3.78 14.05
CA THR A 19 2.41 -2.70 13.15
C THR A 19 2.89 -3.25 11.81
N TYR A 20 3.77 -4.26 11.80
CA TYR A 20 4.21 -4.91 10.56
C TYR A 20 3.08 -5.65 9.84
N ALA A 21 2.22 -6.37 10.57
CA ALA A 21 1.09 -7.11 10.01
C ALA A 21 0.16 -6.20 9.19
N LYS A 22 -0.18 -5.01 9.70
CA LYS A 22 -0.95 -4.01 8.96
C LYS A 22 -0.29 -3.55 7.65
N ARG A 23 1.04 -3.34 7.65
CA ARG A 23 1.76 -2.88 6.44
C ARG A 23 1.82 -4.01 5.43
N TRP A 24 2.03 -5.24 5.90
CA TRP A 24 1.96 -6.41 5.05
C TRP A 24 0.59 -6.55 4.40
N ALA A 25 -0.49 -6.46 5.18
CA ALA A 25 -1.86 -6.54 4.68
C ALA A 25 -2.14 -5.50 3.60
N ALA A 26 -1.74 -4.23 3.80
CA ALA A 26 -1.89 -3.19 2.77
C ALA A 26 -1.10 -3.47 1.50
N LYS A 27 0.13 -3.96 1.62
CA LYS A 27 1.00 -4.23 0.46
C LYS A 27 0.49 -5.42 -0.35
N GLU A 28 0.01 -6.46 0.32
CA GLU A 28 -0.68 -7.59 -0.29
C GLU A 28 -2.00 -7.19 -0.95
N ALA A 29 -2.81 -6.34 -0.30
CA ALA A 29 -4.04 -5.83 -0.90
C ALA A 29 -3.75 -4.97 -2.14
N CYS A 30 -2.71 -4.13 -2.07
CA CYS A 30 -2.29 -3.28 -3.18
C CYS A 30 -1.72 -4.09 -4.36
N SER A 31 -0.91 -5.11 -4.12
CA SER A 31 -0.42 -5.98 -5.21
C SER A 31 -1.56 -6.70 -5.93
N LYS A 32 -2.60 -7.11 -5.20
CA LYS A 32 -3.80 -7.71 -5.80
C LYS A 32 -4.58 -6.69 -6.63
N ALA A 33 -4.74 -5.46 -6.13
CA ALA A 33 -5.40 -4.39 -6.86
C ALA A 33 -4.65 -4.02 -8.16
N LEU A 34 -3.31 -4.07 -8.15
CA LEU A 34 -2.45 -3.89 -9.35
C LEU A 34 -2.50 -5.07 -10.35
N GLY A 35 -3.32 -6.10 -10.06
CA GLY A 35 -3.52 -7.25 -10.94
C GLY A 35 -2.39 -8.28 -10.94
N THR A 36 -1.44 -8.20 -10.02
CA THR A 36 -0.27 -9.11 -9.96
C THR A 36 -0.28 -10.08 -8.79
N GLY A 37 -0.92 -9.71 -7.68
CA GLY A 37 -0.96 -10.52 -6.47
C GLY A 37 0.44 -10.93 -5.99
N LEU A 38 0.61 -12.20 -5.58
CA LEU A 38 1.89 -12.73 -5.08
C LEU A 38 2.98 -12.86 -6.16
N ARG A 39 2.68 -12.60 -7.44
CA ARG A 39 3.66 -12.70 -8.54
C ARG A 39 4.60 -11.50 -8.61
N MET A 40 4.46 -10.55 -7.69
CA MET A 40 5.26 -9.31 -7.58
C MET A 40 6.75 -9.50 -7.26
N GLY A 41 7.19 -10.70 -6.89
CA GLY A 41 8.61 -10.99 -6.60
C GLY A 41 9.21 -10.05 -5.54
N ILE A 42 10.31 -9.38 -5.88
CA ILE A 42 11.13 -8.54 -4.97
C ILE A 42 10.57 -7.10 -4.84
N ALA A 43 9.56 -6.71 -5.64
CA ALA A 43 9.04 -5.35 -5.74
C ALA A 43 8.23 -4.88 -4.51
N TRP A 44 8.22 -5.61 -3.39
CA TRP A 44 7.52 -5.18 -2.18
C TRP A 44 7.98 -3.82 -1.65
N LYS A 45 9.26 -3.47 -1.82
CA LYS A 45 9.78 -2.18 -1.35
C LYS A 45 9.33 -1.00 -2.23
N ASP A 46 8.81 -1.28 -3.42
CA ASP A 46 8.27 -0.26 -4.32
C ASP A 46 6.90 0.26 -3.86
N MET A 47 6.23 -0.47 -2.96
CA MET A 47 5.00 -0.05 -2.31
C MET A 47 5.27 0.24 -0.83
N SER A 48 4.71 1.30 -0.27
CA SER A 48 4.80 1.56 1.16
C SER A 48 3.55 2.25 1.71
N VAL A 49 3.27 2.03 2.99
CA VAL A 49 2.18 2.74 3.69
C VAL A 49 2.73 3.99 4.36
N LYS A 50 2.18 5.14 4.00
CA LYS A 50 2.37 6.41 4.72
C LYS A 50 1.08 6.79 5.45
N ASN A 51 1.19 7.81 6.28
CA ASN A 51 0.03 8.45 6.90
C ASN A 51 0.11 9.94 6.60
N LEU A 52 -1.02 10.54 6.24
CA LEU A 52 -1.17 12.00 6.24
C LEU A 52 -1.08 12.53 7.67
N GLU A 53 -0.95 13.85 7.82
CA GLU A 53 -0.94 14.50 9.14
C GLU A 53 -2.20 14.21 9.94
N THR A 54 -3.33 14.04 9.25
CA THR A 54 -4.62 13.61 9.84
C THR A 54 -4.61 12.18 10.39
N GLY A 55 -3.55 11.41 10.12
CA GLY A 55 -3.43 10.00 10.48
C GLY A 55 -3.99 9.04 9.43
N GLN A 56 -4.71 9.53 8.41
CA GLN A 56 -5.25 8.69 7.34
C GLN A 56 -4.13 7.93 6.61
N PRO A 57 -4.23 6.60 6.44
CA PRO A 57 -3.25 5.84 5.68
C PRO A 57 -3.36 6.15 4.19
N VAL A 58 -2.22 6.20 3.50
CA VAL A 58 -2.13 6.33 2.05
C VAL A 58 -1.10 5.35 1.51
N MET A 59 -1.32 4.86 0.30
CA MET A 59 -0.34 4.07 -0.42
C MET A 59 0.61 5.00 -1.17
N GLU A 60 1.90 4.75 -1.03
CA GLU A 60 2.91 5.29 -1.93
C GLU A 60 3.46 4.15 -2.78
N VAL A 61 3.45 4.34 -4.10
CA VAL A 61 4.01 3.40 -5.07
C VAL A 61 5.13 4.07 -5.88
N THR A 62 6.18 3.32 -6.14
CA THR A 62 7.39 3.74 -6.86
C THR A 62 7.83 2.62 -7.81
N GLY A 63 8.91 2.82 -8.56
CA GLY A 63 9.54 1.77 -9.35
C GLY A 63 8.57 0.99 -10.24
N TRP A 64 8.59 -0.34 -10.13
CA TRP A 64 7.74 -1.21 -10.92
C TRP A 64 6.26 -1.03 -10.60
N ALA A 65 5.89 -0.81 -9.33
CA ALA A 65 4.49 -0.65 -8.92
C ALA A 65 3.87 0.63 -9.49
N ALA A 66 4.64 1.72 -9.54
CA ALA A 66 4.21 2.96 -10.19
C ALA A 66 4.07 2.79 -11.71
N ALA A 67 5.01 2.10 -12.36
CA ALA A 67 4.92 1.81 -13.79
C ALA A 67 3.67 0.97 -14.13
N ARG A 68 3.37 -0.05 -13.32
CA ARG A 68 2.16 -0.86 -13.49
C ARG A 68 0.88 -0.06 -13.27
N LEU A 69 0.86 0.80 -12.26
CA LEU A 69 -0.29 1.68 -12.01
C LEU A 69 -0.55 2.57 -13.23
N ALA A 70 0.51 3.18 -13.78
CA ALA A 70 0.42 4.03 -14.97
C ALA A 70 -0.08 3.25 -16.19
N GLU A 71 0.42 2.03 -16.44
CA GLU A 71 -0.03 1.16 -17.53
C GLU A 71 -1.53 0.83 -17.44
N MET A 72 -2.06 0.63 -16.23
CA MET A 72 -3.47 0.34 -15.99
C MET A 72 -4.36 1.58 -16.01
N THR A 73 -3.77 2.78 -15.97
CA THR A 73 -4.52 4.05 -15.93
C THR A 73 -4.95 4.43 -17.36
N PRO A 74 -6.25 4.58 -17.65
CA PRO A 74 -6.70 5.01 -18.96
C PRO A 74 -6.19 6.42 -19.32
N GLU A 75 -6.04 6.69 -20.61
CA GLU A 75 -5.71 8.03 -21.10
C GLU A 75 -6.74 9.06 -20.60
N GLY A 76 -6.27 10.26 -20.28
CA GLY A 76 -7.12 11.32 -19.73
C GLY A 76 -7.59 11.08 -18.29
N HIS A 77 -7.01 10.13 -17.56
CA HIS A 77 -7.32 9.87 -16.15
C HIS A 77 -6.06 9.92 -15.26
N GLU A 78 -6.26 10.26 -13.99
CA GLU A 78 -5.30 9.99 -12.92
C GLU A 78 -5.74 8.76 -12.11
N ALA A 79 -4.78 7.95 -11.65
CA ALA A 79 -5.07 6.86 -10.73
C ALA A 79 -4.95 7.30 -9.27
N VAL A 80 -6.00 7.03 -8.49
CA VAL A 80 -6.05 7.27 -7.05
C VAL A 80 -6.10 5.93 -6.32
N ILE A 81 -5.13 5.69 -5.43
CA ILE A 81 -5.11 4.49 -4.59
C ILE A 81 -5.73 4.82 -3.23
N HIS A 82 -6.92 4.27 -2.99
CA HIS A 82 -7.57 4.32 -1.68
C HIS A 82 -7.13 3.12 -0.84
N VAL A 83 -6.79 3.36 0.42
CA VAL A 83 -6.44 2.30 1.37
C VAL A 83 -7.11 2.50 2.71
N SER A 84 -7.63 1.41 3.26
CA SER A 84 -8.10 1.34 4.65
C SER A 84 -7.40 0.19 5.37
N LEU A 85 -7.08 0.42 6.64
CA LEU A 85 -6.36 -0.52 7.51
C LEU A 85 -7.17 -0.74 8.78
N THR A 86 -7.36 -2.00 9.15
CA THR A 86 -7.94 -2.38 10.44
C THR A 86 -7.19 -3.56 11.03
N ASP A 87 -7.22 -3.70 12.34
CA ASP A 87 -6.60 -4.79 13.08
C ASP A 87 -7.37 -5.07 14.37
N ASP A 88 -7.45 -6.35 14.71
CA ASP A 88 -7.89 -6.85 16.00
C ASP A 88 -7.05 -8.10 16.29
N HIS A 89 -6.51 -8.25 17.49
CA HIS A 89 -5.54 -9.32 17.75
C HIS A 89 -6.19 -10.71 17.55
N PRO A 90 -5.62 -11.62 16.73
CA PRO A 90 -4.28 -11.57 16.10
C PRO A 90 -4.23 -11.13 14.62
N TRP A 91 -5.34 -10.61 14.09
CA TRP A 91 -5.54 -10.30 12.67
C TRP A 91 -5.21 -8.86 12.29
N ALA A 92 -4.75 -8.69 11.05
CA ALA A 92 -4.69 -7.41 10.36
C ALA A 92 -5.32 -7.55 8.98
N GLN A 93 -6.09 -6.54 8.57
CA GLN A 93 -6.80 -6.51 7.29
C GLN A 93 -6.60 -5.16 6.61
N ALA A 94 -6.57 -5.19 5.28
CA ALA A 94 -6.54 -3.99 4.46
C ALA A 94 -7.47 -4.13 3.26
N PHE A 95 -8.10 -3.02 2.89
CA PHE A 95 -8.82 -2.87 1.62
C PHE A 95 -8.09 -1.85 0.76
N VAL A 96 -7.92 -2.16 -0.52
CA VAL A 96 -7.34 -1.26 -1.51
C VAL A 96 -8.24 -1.19 -2.73
N VAL A 97 -8.52 0.04 -3.18
CA VAL A 97 -9.25 0.33 -4.42
C VAL A 97 -8.41 1.26 -5.26
N ILE A 98 -8.28 0.96 -6.55
CA ILE A 98 -7.65 1.85 -7.53
C ILE A 98 -8.78 2.46 -8.36
N GLU A 99 -8.97 3.77 -8.21
CA GLU A 99 -9.93 4.58 -8.96
C GLU A 99 -9.20 5.25 -10.13
N ALA A 100 -9.73 5.16 -11.34
CA ALA A 100 -9.33 6.02 -12.45
C ALA A 100 -10.26 7.24 -12.46
N ARG A 101 -9.73 8.41 -12.13
CA ARG A 101 -10.48 9.67 -12.08
C ARG A 101 -10.18 10.50 -13.33
N PRO A 102 -11.18 11.00 -14.08
CA PRO A 102 -10.94 11.86 -15.22
C PRO A 102 -10.12 13.11 -14.84
N LEU A 103 -9.13 13.46 -15.67
CA LEU A 103 -8.44 14.73 -15.58
C LEU A 103 -9.43 15.85 -15.95
N ALA A 104 -9.49 16.88 -15.12
CA ALA A 104 -10.32 18.07 -15.36
C ALA A 104 -9.73 18.98 -16.44
#